data_AF-A0A534FP13-F1
#
_entry.id   AF-A0A534FP13-F1
#
_cell.length_a   1.000
_cell.length_b   1.000
_cell.length_c   1.000
_cell.angle_alpha   90.00
_cell.angle_beta   90.00
_cell.angle_gamma   90.00
#
_symmetry.space_group_name_H-M   'P 1'
#
loop_
_entity.id
_entity.type
_entity.pdbx_description
1 polymer ?
#
loop_
_entity_poly.entity_id
_entity_poly.type
_entity_poly.pdbx_seq_one_letter_code
_entity_poly.pdbx_strand_id
1 'polypeptide(L)'
;FTRVLALTARRDGSWDVVTDKGTVHAEHVVNCAGLWAREVGHMVGIELPVLAMEHHYLITEDLPELEGRDREIVNTTDYSGELYVRQERGGALIGTYEPNGVVWSPMETPEEFSMQLLPEDFERLAPYFEV
;
A
#
# COMPACT_ATOMS: atom_id res chain seq x y z
N PHE A 1 8.61 -10.15 -14.10
CA PHE A 1 9.03 -10.06 -12.69
C PHE A 1 10.29 -10.90 -12.47
N THR A 2 11.17 -10.52 -11.54
CA THR A 2 12.35 -11.32 -11.10
C THR A 2 12.30 -11.35 -9.58
N ARG A 3 11.98 -12.50 -9.01
CA ARG A 3 11.63 -12.64 -7.59
C ARG A 3 12.86 -12.98 -6.76
N VAL A 4 13.07 -12.29 -5.65
CA VAL A 4 14.07 -12.69 -4.63
C VAL A 4 13.49 -13.85 -3.82
N LEU A 5 14.23 -14.95 -3.74
CA LEU A 5 13.87 -16.18 -3.04
C LEU A 5 14.62 -16.31 -1.71
N ALA A 6 15.85 -15.78 -1.63
CA ALA A 6 16.66 -15.80 -0.42
C ALA A 6 17.76 -14.73 -0.48
N LEU A 7 18.23 -14.31 0.71
CA LEU A 7 19.37 -13.44 0.90
C LEU A 7 20.41 -14.17 1.75
N THR A 8 21.60 -14.42 1.19
CA THR A 8 22.67 -15.12 1.91
C THR A 8 23.85 -14.17 2.12
N ALA A 9 24.19 -13.90 3.39
CA ALA A 9 25.37 -13.12 3.74
C ALA A 9 26.65 -13.92 3.49
N ARG A 10 27.66 -13.28 2.91
CA ARG A 10 28.99 -13.86 2.65
C ARG A 10 29.99 -13.40 3.71
N ARG A 11 31.10 -14.13 3.82
CA ARG A 11 32.14 -13.86 4.83
C ARG A 11 32.86 -12.52 4.66
N ASP A 12 32.89 -12.00 3.44
CA ASP A 12 33.49 -10.71 3.08
C ASP A 12 32.53 -9.52 3.32
N GLY A 13 31.32 -9.76 3.84
CA GLY A 13 30.31 -8.73 4.12
C GLY A 13 29.38 -8.44 2.94
N SER A 14 29.62 -9.04 1.77
CA SER A 14 28.73 -8.97 0.62
C SER A 14 27.59 -10.00 0.70
N TRP A 15 26.72 -10.03 -0.32
CA TRP A 15 25.50 -10.82 -0.36
C TRP A 15 25.36 -11.61 -1.66
N ASP A 16 24.78 -12.79 -1.54
CA ASP A 16 24.17 -13.51 -2.66
C ASP A 16 22.65 -13.33 -2.60
N VAL A 17 22.10 -12.63 -3.60
CA VAL A 17 20.67 -12.44 -3.81
C VAL A 17 20.19 -13.55 -4.74
N VAL A 18 19.57 -14.58 -4.17
CA VAL A 18 19.05 -15.72 -4.93
C VAL A 18 17.71 -15.34 -5.53
N THR A 19 17.57 -15.45 -6.85
CA THR A 19 16.32 -15.16 -7.56
C THR A 19 15.82 -16.37 -8.35
N ASP A 20 14.57 -16.29 -8.81
CA ASP A 20 13.97 -17.24 -9.76
C ASP A 20 14.68 -17.30 -11.13
N LYS A 21 15.62 -16.39 -11.39
CA LYS A 21 16.41 -16.32 -12.65
C LYS A 21 17.91 -16.47 -12.44
N GLY A 22 18.32 -16.90 -11.25
CA GLY A 22 19.72 -17.07 -10.87
C GLY A 22 20.15 -16.14 -9.74
N THR A 23 21.43 -16.21 -9.38
CA THR A 23 21.97 -15.50 -8.23
C THR A 23 22.70 -14.23 -8.67
N VAL A 24 22.41 -13.13 -8.00
CA VAL A 24 23.13 -11.86 -8.16
C VAL A 24 24.03 -11.64 -6.95
N HIS A 25 25.29 -11.35 -7.20
CA HIS A 25 26.24 -10.93 -6.16
C HIS A 25 26.15 -9.42 -5.95
N ALA A 26 26.01 -8.96 -4.70
CA ALA A 26 25.89 -7.55 -4.37
C ALA A 26 26.66 -7.20 -3.08
N GLU A 27 27.34 -6.06 -3.06
CA GLU A 27 28.00 -5.56 -1.83
C GLU A 27 26.96 -5.12 -0.79
N HIS A 28 25.84 -4.56 -1.25
CA HIS A 28 24.76 -4.07 -0.40
C HIS A 28 23.39 -4.50 -0.95
N VAL A 29 22.46 -4.76 -0.04
CA VAL A 29 21.05 -5.05 -0.35
C VAL A 29 20.18 -4.04 0.39
N VAL A 30 19.23 -3.42 -0.31
CA VAL A 30 18.27 -2.48 0.27
C VAL A 30 16.86 -3.08 0.15
N ASN A 31 16.19 -3.25 1.29
CA ASN A 31 14.81 -3.75 1.31
C ASN A 31 13.84 -2.60 1.00
N CYS A 32 13.32 -2.60 -0.24
CA CYS A 32 12.27 -1.69 -0.71
C CYS A 32 11.01 -2.46 -1.15
N ALA A 33 10.72 -3.61 -0.52
CA ALA A 33 9.69 -4.54 -1.02
C ALA A 33 8.24 -4.13 -0.67
N GLY A 34 8.02 -2.92 -0.16
CA GLY A 34 6.68 -2.39 0.14
C GLY A 34 5.89 -3.34 1.05
N LEU A 35 4.77 -3.85 0.54
CA LEU A 35 3.89 -4.79 1.23
C LEU A 35 4.62 -6.06 1.72
N TRP A 36 5.63 -6.53 0.98
CA TRP A 36 6.43 -7.72 1.32
C TRP A 36 7.71 -7.42 2.11
N ALA A 37 7.86 -6.19 2.64
CA ALA A 37 9.08 -5.82 3.36
C ALA A 37 9.35 -6.75 4.55
N ARG A 38 8.31 -7.15 5.28
CA ARG A 38 8.41 -8.07 6.42
C ARG A 38 8.96 -9.44 5.99
N GLU A 39 8.41 -10.02 4.93
CA GLU A 39 8.80 -11.32 4.40
C GLU A 39 10.26 -11.30 3.89
N VAL A 40 10.69 -10.19 3.29
CA VAL A 40 12.11 -10.00 2.93
C VAL A 40 13.00 -9.87 4.18
N GLY A 41 12.52 -9.25 5.26
CA GLY A 41 13.21 -9.21 6.55
C GLY A 41 13.43 -10.61 7.15
N HIS A 42 12.44 -11.49 7.03
CA HIS A 42 12.52 -12.87 7.50
C HIS A 42 13.61 -13.67 6.78
N MET A 43 13.91 -13.36 5.50
CA MET A 43 15.01 -14.01 4.76
C MET A 43 16.37 -13.85 5.43
N VAL A 44 16.53 -12.82 6.28
CA VAL A 44 17.75 -12.54 7.06
C VAL A 44 17.53 -12.65 8.57
N GLY A 45 16.41 -13.25 9.00
CA GLY A 45 16.09 -13.49 10.41
C GLY A 45 15.69 -12.23 11.20
N ILE A 46 15.22 -11.18 10.51
CA ILE A 46 14.77 -9.92 11.14
C ILE A 46 13.25 -9.83 11.06
N GLU A 47 12.61 -9.59 12.20
CA GLU A 47 11.20 -9.19 12.26
C GLU A 47 11.11 -7.67 12.10
N LEU A 48 10.55 -7.20 10.99
CA LEU A 48 10.30 -5.77 10.80
C LEU A 48 8.97 -5.40 11.46
N PRO A 49 8.89 -4.30 12.25
CA PRO A 49 7.67 -3.89 12.94
C PRO A 49 6.71 -3.17 11.98
N VAL A 50 6.32 -3.84 10.90
CA VAL A 50 5.43 -3.33 9.87
C VAL A 50 4.30 -4.33 9.62
N LEU A 51 3.10 -3.81 9.38
CA LEU A 51 1.92 -4.62 9.12
C LEU A 51 1.07 -3.93 8.07
N ALA A 52 0.51 -4.72 7.17
CA ALA A 52 -0.39 -4.21 6.16
C ALA A 52 -1.76 -3.92 6.77
N MET A 53 -2.40 -2.85 6.30
CA MET A 53 -3.74 -2.47 6.68
C MET A 53 -4.59 -2.30 5.44
N GLU A 54 -5.87 -2.60 5.57
CA GLU A 54 -6.84 -2.22 4.56
C GLU A 54 -7.00 -0.70 4.55
N HIS A 55 -7.14 -0.13 3.36
CA HIS A 55 -7.42 1.29 3.16
C HIS A 55 -8.25 1.46 1.90
N HIS A 56 -9.39 2.13 2.03
CA HIS A 56 -10.34 2.29 0.93
C HIS A 56 -10.56 3.77 0.61
N TYR A 57 -10.87 4.03 -0.65
CA TYR A 57 -11.35 5.32 -1.11
C TYR A 57 -12.50 5.13 -2.10
N LEU A 58 -13.40 6.10 -2.12
CA LEU A 58 -14.47 6.21 -3.10
C LEU A 58 -14.02 7.15 -4.21
N ILE A 59 -14.47 6.88 -5.44
CA ILE A 59 -14.36 7.80 -6.57
C ILE A 59 -15.79 8.12 -7.01
N THR A 60 -16.12 9.40 -7.10
CA THR A 60 -17.43 9.84 -7.56
C THR A 60 -17.49 9.86 -9.10
N GLU A 61 -18.71 9.94 -9.63
CA GLU A 61 -18.91 10.45 -10.99
C GLU A 61 -18.51 11.93 -11.11
N ASP A 62 -18.55 12.47 -12.33
CA ASP A 62 -18.26 13.87 -12.57
C ASP A 62 -19.27 14.76 -11.81
N LEU A 63 -18.75 15.76 -11.09
CA LEU A 63 -19.52 16.68 -10.28
C LEU A 63 -19.73 17.98 -11.07
N PRO A 64 -20.98 18.44 -11.30
CA PRO A 64 -21.25 19.68 -12.02
C PRO A 64 -20.54 20.91 -11.45
N GLU A 65 -20.33 20.96 -10.13
CA GLU A 65 -19.63 22.03 -9.42
C GLU A 65 -18.14 22.12 -9.78
N LEU A 66 -17.59 21.06 -10.38
CA LEU A 66 -16.20 21.01 -10.84
C LEU A 66 -16.05 21.34 -12.33
N GLU A 67 -17.15 21.43 -13.08
CA GLU A 67 -17.13 21.71 -14.50
C GLU A 67 -16.63 23.14 -14.79
N GLY A 68 -15.76 23.27 -15.80
CA GLY A 68 -15.30 24.57 -16.30
C GLY A 68 -14.40 25.36 -15.34
N ARG A 69 -13.93 24.75 -14.24
CA ARG A 69 -12.99 25.40 -13.34
C ARG A 69 -11.63 25.58 -14.01
N ASP A 70 -11.05 26.76 -13.85
CA ASP A 70 -9.70 27.06 -14.35
C ASP A 70 -8.59 26.30 -13.59
N ARG A 71 -8.90 25.77 -12.41
CA ARG A 71 -7.97 25.06 -11.52
C ARG A 71 -8.68 23.95 -10.75
N GLU A 72 -7.92 22.89 -10.47
CA GLU A 72 -8.34 21.79 -9.60
C GLU A 72 -8.67 22.29 -8.18
N ILE A 73 -9.56 21.58 -7.48
CA ILE A 73 -9.79 21.84 -6.06
C ILE A 73 -8.55 21.48 -5.25
N VAL A 74 -8.38 22.17 -4.12
CA VAL A 74 -7.28 21.89 -3.19
C VAL A 74 -7.55 20.56 -2.48
N ASN A 75 -6.53 19.70 -2.44
CA ASN A 75 -6.58 18.51 -1.59
C ASN A 75 -6.82 18.94 -0.13
N THR A 76 -7.89 18.45 0.46
CA THR A 76 -8.38 18.85 1.77
C THR A 76 -8.47 17.64 2.68
N THR A 77 -8.10 17.82 3.94
CA THR A 77 -8.23 16.80 4.98
C THR A 77 -9.20 17.32 6.03
N ASP A 78 -10.26 16.57 6.30
CA ASP A 78 -11.11 16.77 7.46
C ASP A 78 -10.63 15.88 8.59
N TYR A 79 -9.95 16.49 9.56
CA TYR A 79 -9.44 15.78 10.73
C TYR A 79 -10.53 15.28 11.67
N SER A 80 -11.72 15.90 11.65
CA SER A 80 -12.82 15.52 12.53
C SER A 80 -13.60 14.31 12.00
N GLY A 81 -13.77 14.23 10.69
CA GLY A 81 -14.32 13.06 10.00
C GLY A 81 -13.28 11.99 9.64
N GLU A 82 -11.99 12.26 9.85
CA GLU A 82 -10.87 11.38 9.46
C GLU A 82 -10.82 11.12 7.94
N LEU A 83 -11.23 12.12 7.15
CA LEU A 83 -11.35 12.03 5.69
C LEU A 83 -10.27 12.84 4.96
N TYR A 84 -9.93 12.42 3.75
CA TYR A 84 -9.26 13.27 2.78
C TYR A 84 -9.98 13.27 1.44
N VAL A 85 -9.97 14.42 0.78
CA VAL A 85 -10.64 14.65 -0.49
C VAL A 85 -9.70 15.34 -1.45
N ARG A 86 -9.62 14.84 -2.67
CA ARG A 86 -8.96 15.52 -3.79
C ARG A 86 -9.82 15.39 -5.04
N GLN A 87 -9.64 16.31 -6.00
CA GLN A 87 -10.24 16.14 -7.31
C GLN A 87 -9.63 14.92 -8.01
N GLU A 88 -10.49 14.15 -8.68
CA GLU A 88 -10.12 13.03 -9.55
C GLU A 88 -10.95 13.18 -10.82
N ARG A 89 -10.30 13.61 -11.92
CA ARG A 89 -10.98 13.97 -13.17
C ARG A 89 -12.03 15.06 -12.95
N GLY A 90 -13.27 14.86 -13.43
CA GLY A 90 -14.39 15.78 -13.19
C GLY A 90 -15.08 15.54 -11.85
N GLY A 91 -14.67 14.53 -11.07
CA GLY A 91 -15.25 14.18 -9.78
C GLY A 91 -14.26 14.34 -8.63
N ALA A 92 -14.50 13.59 -7.55
CA ALA A 92 -13.69 13.57 -6.35
C ALA A 92 -13.27 12.16 -5.98
N LEU A 93 -12.08 12.04 -5.39
CA LEU A 93 -11.65 10.88 -4.62
C LEU A 93 -11.75 11.23 -3.14
N ILE A 94 -12.45 10.38 -2.39
CA ILE A 94 -12.71 10.55 -0.96
C ILE A 94 -12.19 9.30 -0.24
N GLY A 95 -11.16 9.43 0.58
CA GLY A 95 -10.66 8.34 1.43
C GLY A 95 -10.91 8.61 2.89
N THR A 96 -11.00 7.55 3.68
CA THR A 96 -11.23 7.60 5.13
C THR A 96 -10.14 6.84 5.88
N TYR A 97 -9.76 7.34 7.05
CA TYR A 97 -8.90 6.65 8.01
C TYR A 97 -9.77 6.15 9.16
N GLU A 98 -10.32 4.95 9.04
CA GLU A 98 -11.28 4.41 10.01
C GLU A 98 -10.64 4.23 11.41
N PRO A 99 -11.30 4.63 12.51
CA PRO A 99 -10.81 4.40 13.87
C PRO A 99 -10.57 2.91 14.16
N ASN A 100 -11.39 2.04 13.55
CA ASN A 100 -11.34 0.59 13.70
C ASN A 100 -10.74 -0.06 12.45
N GLY A 101 -9.58 0.44 11.99
CA GLY A 101 -8.89 -0.08 10.82
C GLY A 101 -8.65 -1.60 10.87
N VAL A 102 -8.71 -2.24 9.70
CA VAL A 102 -8.56 -3.69 9.56
C VAL A 102 -7.12 -4.02 9.20
N VAL A 103 -6.51 -4.88 10.01
CA VAL A 103 -5.21 -5.48 9.70
C VAL A 103 -5.40 -6.49 8.57
N TRP A 104 -4.65 -6.30 7.49
CA TRP A 104 -4.65 -7.24 6.36
C TRP A 104 -3.42 -8.15 6.42
N SER A 105 -3.64 -9.43 6.14
CA SER A 105 -2.64 -10.50 6.14
C SER A 105 -1.64 -10.45 7.30
N PRO A 106 -2.11 -10.63 8.55
CA PRO A 106 -1.29 -10.42 9.74
C PRO A 106 -0.09 -11.35 9.85
N MET A 107 -0.08 -12.48 9.13
CA MET A 107 0.96 -13.50 9.23
C MET A 107 1.87 -13.56 8.00
N GLU A 108 1.29 -13.55 6.80
CA GLU A 108 2.02 -13.77 5.55
C GLU A 108 1.34 -13.05 4.40
N THR A 109 2.02 -12.12 3.74
CA THR A 109 1.51 -11.47 2.54
C THR A 109 1.49 -12.45 1.37
N PRO A 110 0.35 -12.69 0.69
CA PRO A 110 0.30 -13.61 -0.44
C PRO A 110 1.27 -13.20 -1.55
N GLU A 111 2.08 -14.14 -2.03
CA GLU A 111 3.11 -13.87 -3.04
C GLU A 111 2.52 -13.33 -4.36
N GLU A 112 1.34 -13.81 -4.74
CA GLU A 112 0.69 -13.47 -6.01
C GLU A 112 -0.20 -12.22 -5.92
N PHE A 113 -0.25 -11.52 -4.78
CA PHE A 113 -1.05 -10.30 -4.60
C PHE A 113 -0.40 -9.09 -5.28
N SER A 114 -0.38 -9.08 -6.62
CA SER A 114 0.23 -8.02 -7.44
C SER A 114 -0.79 -7.41 -8.38
N MET A 115 -0.83 -6.08 -8.44
CA MET A 115 -1.80 -5.32 -9.26
C MET A 115 -3.26 -5.74 -9.02
N GLN A 116 -3.57 -6.06 -7.76
CA GLN A 116 -4.89 -6.45 -7.30
C GLN A 116 -5.39 -5.44 -6.26
N LEU A 117 -6.70 -5.36 -6.13
CA LEU A 117 -7.37 -4.63 -5.06
C LEU A 117 -8.00 -5.63 -4.12
N LEU A 118 -8.14 -5.21 -2.86
CA LEU A 118 -9.00 -5.93 -1.93
C LEU A 118 -10.46 -5.77 -2.36
N PRO A 119 -11.34 -6.71 -1.99
CA PRO A 119 -12.78 -6.53 -2.15
C PRO A 119 -13.24 -5.22 -1.50
N GLU A 120 -14.27 -4.60 -2.07
CA GLU A 120 -14.95 -3.48 -1.43
C GLU A 120 -15.66 -3.93 -0.14
N ASP A 121 -15.70 -3.03 0.84
CA ASP A 121 -16.43 -3.21 2.11
C ASP A 121 -17.25 -1.94 2.39
N PHE A 122 -18.19 -1.64 1.48
CA PHE A 122 -18.94 -0.38 1.55
C PHE A 122 -19.81 -0.29 2.82
N GLU A 123 -20.35 -1.41 3.31
CA GLU A 123 -21.18 -1.42 4.52
C GLU A 123 -20.39 -1.01 5.76
N ARG A 124 -19.12 -1.42 5.88
CA ARG A 124 -18.22 -0.97 6.95
C ARG A 124 -17.91 0.52 6.83
N LEU A 125 -17.72 1.00 5.60
CA LEU A 125 -17.22 2.34 5.31
C LEU A 125 -18.28 3.43 5.31
N ALA A 126 -19.52 3.11 4.90
CA ALA A 126 -20.59 4.07 4.71
C ALA A 126 -20.83 5.01 5.91
N PRO A 127 -20.83 4.52 7.17
CA PRO A 127 -21.02 5.39 8.33
C PRO A 127 -19.98 6.51 8.49
N TYR A 128 -18.77 6.34 7.95
CA TYR A 128 -17.72 7.36 8.02
C TYR A 128 -17.85 8.44 6.95
N PHE A 129 -18.73 8.25 5.95
CA PHE A 129 -18.99 9.23 4.89
C PHE A 129 -20.31 10.00 5.08
N GLU A 130 -21.14 9.62 6.05
CA GLU A 130 -22.45 10.22 6.34
C GLU A 130 -22.41 11.32 7.42
N VAL A 131 -21.22 11.72 7.87
CA VAL A 131 -21.02 12.63 9.03
C VAL A 131 -21.22 14.10 8.68
#